data_AF-A0A8M1MZ68-F1
#
_entry.id   AF-A0A8M1MZ68-F1
#
_cell.length_a   1.000
_cell.length_b   1.000
_cell.length_c   1.000
_cell.angle_alpha   90.00
_cell.angle_beta   90.00
_cell.angle_gamma   90.00
#
_symmetry.space_group_name_H-M   'P 1'
#
loop_
_entity.id
_entity.type
_entity.pdbx_description
1 polymer ?
#
loop_
_entity_poly.entity_id
_entity_poly.type
_entity_poly.pdbx_seq_one_letter_code
_entity_poly.pdbx_strand_id
1 'polypeptide(L)'
;MESVALYSFQATESDELAFNKGDTLKILNMEDDQNWYKAELRGAEGFIPKNYIRIKPHPYGDQVQHFKVLREASGKYFLWEEKFNSLNELVDFYRTTTIAKQRQVFLRDEEPLLKPSQACFAQAQFDFSAQDSSQLSFHRGDIIEVLERLDPHWWRGRLCGRIGFFPRSYVQPVQL
;
A
#
# COMPACT_ATOMS: atom_id res chain seq x y z
N MET A 1 10.46 -1.08 1.12
CA MET A 1 9.53 -1.00 2.28
C MET A 1 10.03 0.05 3.25
N GLU A 2 9.18 0.66 4.08
CA GLU A 2 9.63 1.55 5.16
C GLU A 2 9.80 0.80 6.48
N SER A 3 10.74 1.23 7.30
CA SER A 3 10.98 0.70 8.64
C SER A 3 11.35 1.82 9.60
N VAL A 4 11.23 1.55 10.90
CA VAL A 4 11.64 2.47 11.96
C VAL A 4 12.71 1.81 12.81
N ALA A 5 13.79 2.54 13.08
CA ALA A 5 14.82 2.12 14.01
C ALA A 5 14.29 2.06 15.45
N LEU A 6 14.38 0.88 16.07
CA LEU A 6 14.04 0.67 17.48
C LEU A 6 15.19 1.05 18.41
N TYR A 7 16.42 0.96 17.91
CA TYR A 7 17.66 1.30 18.61
C TYR A 7 18.58 2.12 17.69
N SER A 8 19.60 2.77 18.26
CA SER A 8 20.66 3.38 17.47
C SER A 8 21.70 2.33 17.11
N PHE A 9 22.33 2.47 15.95
CA PHE A 9 23.38 1.59 15.45
C PHE A 9 24.54 2.43 14.91
N GLN A 10 25.75 2.09 15.33
CA GLN A 10 26.99 2.69 14.85
C GLN A 10 27.60 1.72 13.85
N ALA A 11 27.90 2.20 12.65
CA ALA A 11 28.58 1.41 11.64
C ALA A 11 30.00 1.07 12.12
N THR A 12 30.30 -0.22 12.11
CA THR A 12 31.61 -0.81 12.39
C THR A 12 32.36 -1.17 11.11
N GLU A 13 31.63 -1.46 10.04
CA GLU A 13 32.18 -1.76 8.71
C GLU A 13 31.79 -0.69 7.68
N SER A 14 32.54 -0.62 6.58
CA SER A 14 32.37 0.44 5.56
C SER A 14 31.10 0.31 4.72
N ASP A 15 30.49 -0.86 4.71
CA ASP A 15 29.26 -1.21 3.99
C ASP A 15 28.02 -1.18 4.89
N GLU A 16 28.19 -0.88 6.18
CA GLU A 16 27.11 -0.72 7.15
C GLU A 16 26.55 0.71 7.18
N LEU A 17 25.26 0.83 7.44
CA LEU A 17 24.57 2.12 7.55
C LEU A 17 24.31 2.46 9.01
N ALA A 18 24.93 3.53 9.51
CA ALA A 18 24.67 4.06 10.84
C ALA A 18 23.32 4.79 10.91
N PHE A 19 22.59 4.63 12.02
CA PHE A 19 21.29 5.27 12.23
C PHE A 19 20.99 5.48 13.72
N ASN A 20 20.05 6.37 14.04
CA ASN A 20 19.59 6.62 15.39
C ASN A 20 18.21 6.00 15.64
N LYS A 21 17.93 5.67 16.91
CA LYS A 21 16.60 5.28 17.36
C LYS A 21 15.55 6.30 16.88
N GLY A 22 14.51 5.81 16.23
CA GLY A 22 13.43 6.63 15.67
C GLY A 22 13.62 7.04 14.20
N ASP A 23 14.80 6.85 13.61
CA ASP A 23 14.99 7.11 12.18
C ASP A 23 14.08 6.21 11.34
N THR A 24 13.54 6.76 10.25
CA THR A 24 12.77 6.01 9.25
C THR A 24 13.71 5.60 8.12
N LEU A 25 13.88 4.29 7.96
CA LEU A 25 14.82 3.66 7.02
C LEU A 25 14.04 3.03 5.86
N LYS A 26 14.50 3.23 4.63
CA LYS A 26 13.92 2.61 3.44
C LYS A 26 14.66 1.32 3.12
N ILE A 27 13.99 0.18 3.28
CA ILE A 27 14.56 -1.12 2.96
C ILE A 27 14.57 -1.31 1.44
N LEU A 28 15.78 -1.55 0.91
CA LEU A 28 16.09 -1.72 -0.50
C LEU A 28 16.13 -3.19 -0.91
N ASN A 29 16.69 -4.07 -0.08
CA ASN A 29 16.74 -5.51 -0.33
C ASN A 29 16.53 -6.31 0.98
N MET A 30 15.71 -7.36 0.90
CA MET A 30 15.37 -8.25 2.02
C MET A 30 15.89 -9.68 1.83
N GLU A 31 16.47 -9.98 0.67
CA GLU A 31 16.77 -11.35 0.22
C GLU A 31 18.25 -11.74 0.36
N ASP A 32 19.16 -10.82 0.67
CA ASP A 32 20.60 -11.08 0.62
C ASP A 32 21.16 -11.85 1.84
N ASP A 33 20.54 -11.75 3.03
CA ASP A 33 21.09 -12.37 4.25
C ASP A 33 19.99 -12.67 5.29
N GLN A 34 20.21 -13.61 6.21
CA GLN A 34 19.26 -13.92 7.29
C GLN A 34 19.20 -12.85 8.38
N ASN A 35 20.26 -12.10 8.62
CA ASN A 35 20.42 -11.22 9.78
C ASN A 35 20.57 -9.73 9.44
N TRP A 36 20.78 -9.41 8.16
CA TRP A 36 20.96 -8.03 7.67
C TRP A 36 19.97 -7.66 6.57
N TYR A 37 19.65 -6.36 6.48
CA TYR A 37 18.93 -5.76 5.36
C TYR A 37 19.77 -4.68 4.71
N LYS A 38 19.65 -4.53 3.38
CA LYS A 38 20.17 -3.35 2.70
C LYS A 38 19.14 -2.24 2.78
N ALA A 39 19.54 -1.08 3.29
CA ALA A 39 18.66 0.06 3.50
C ALA A 39 19.27 1.38 3.02
N GLU A 40 18.43 2.38 2.90
CA GLU A 40 18.77 3.76 2.53
C GLU A 40 18.28 4.71 3.63
N LEU A 41 19.14 5.62 4.08
CA LEU A 41 18.83 6.73 4.98
C LEU A 41 19.48 8.00 4.46
N ARG A 42 18.66 9.02 4.17
CA ARG A 42 19.13 10.37 3.78
C ARG A 42 20.12 10.35 2.60
N GLY A 43 19.90 9.44 1.64
CA GLY A 43 20.75 9.27 0.45
C GLY A 43 22.01 8.43 0.66
N ALA A 44 22.29 7.97 1.89
CA ALA A 44 23.32 6.97 2.17
C ALA A 44 22.71 5.57 2.17
N GLU A 45 23.40 4.61 1.54
CA GLU A 45 22.99 3.20 1.51
C GLU A 45 23.98 2.33 2.30
N GLY A 46 23.48 1.26 2.91
CA GLY A 46 24.32 0.26 3.58
C GLY A 46 23.50 -0.82 4.26
N PHE A 47 24.19 -1.74 4.93
CA PHE A 47 23.58 -2.84 5.66
C PHE A 47 23.18 -2.42 7.07
N ILE A 48 22.01 -2.89 7.50
CA ILE A 48 21.47 -2.68 8.84
C ILE A 48 21.03 -4.00 9.47
N PRO A 49 21.20 -4.18 10.79
CA PRO A 49 20.80 -5.41 11.45
C PRO A 49 19.29 -5.50 11.59
N LYS A 50 18.69 -6.64 11.20
CA LYS A 50 17.23 -6.82 11.18
C LYS A 50 16.56 -6.60 12.53
N ASN A 51 17.19 -7.05 13.61
CA ASN A 51 16.65 -6.96 14.98
C ASN A 51 16.63 -5.53 15.54
N TYR A 52 17.26 -4.57 14.86
CA TYR A 52 17.33 -3.18 15.30
C TYR A 52 16.23 -2.30 14.72
N ILE A 53 15.42 -2.85 13.82
CA ILE A 53 14.36 -2.14 13.15
C ILE A 53 13.03 -2.85 13.29
N ARG A 54 11.95 -2.09 13.13
CA ARG A 54 10.60 -2.61 12.91
C ARG A 54 10.14 -2.17 11.54
N ILE A 55 9.92 -3.12 10.63
CA ILE A 55 9.30 -2.84 9.33
C ILE A 55 7.90 -2.31 9.60
N LYS A 56 7.56 -1.15 9.01
CA LYS A 56 6.20 -0.64 9.07
C LYS A 56 5.35 -1.54 8.18
N PRO A 57 4.23 -2.09 8.66
CA PRO A 57 3.32 -2.85 7.81
C PRO A 57 2.91 -1.96 6.64
N HIS A 58 3.07 -2.47 5.43
CA HIS A 58 2.55 -1.79 4.25
C HIS A 58 1.03 -1.69 4.40
N PRO A 59 0.36 -0.59 4.00
CA PRO A 59 -1.10 -0.47 4.08
C PRO A 59 -1.87 -1.62 3.39
N TYR A 60 -1.20 -2.42 2.55
CA TYR A 60 -1.74 -3.60 1.87
C TYR A 60 -1.20 -4.97 2.40
N GLY A 61 -0.46 -4.98 3.50
CA GLY A 61 0.06 -6.21 4.16
C GLY A 61 1.07 -7.02 3.33
N ASP A 62 1.18 -8.33 3.63
CA ASP A 62 2.05 -9.32 2.95
C ASP A 62 1.62 -9.65 1.50
N GLN A 63 0.60 -8.96 0.97
CA GLN A 63 0.05 -9.23 -0.36
C GLN A 63 0.81 -8.51 -1.49
N VAL A 64 1.79 -7.66 -1.15
CA VAL A 64 2.52 -6.83 -2.12
C VAL A 64 3.97 -7.27 -2.23
N GLN A 65 4.34 -7.75 -3.42
CA GLN A 65 5.71 -8.07 -3.78
C GLN A 65 6.29 -6.93 -4.64
N HIS A 66 7.42 -6.37 -4.21
CA HIS A 66 8.11 -5.31 -4.95
C HIS A 66 9.23 -5.91 -5.81
N PHE A 67 9.32 -5.43 -7.06
CA PHE A 67 10.42 -5.75 -7.97
C PHE A 67 11.13 -4.44 -8.34
N LYS A 68 12.45 -4.40 -8.17
CA LYS A 68 13.25 -3.23 -8.53
C LYS A 68 13.51 -3.23 -10.02
N VAL A 69 13.00 -2.22 -10.72
CA VAL A 69 13.37 -1.99 -12.12
C VAL A 69 14.74 -1.31 -12.16
N LEU A 70 15.71 -1.97 -12.78
CA LEU A 70 17.06 -1.47 -12.97
C LEU A 70 17.20 -0.88 -14.37
N ARG A 71 18.16 0.04 -14.53
CA ARG A 71 18.46 0.71 -15.80
C ARG A 71 19.96 0.69 -16.05
N GLU A 72 20.37 0.19 -17.21
CA GLU A 72 21.78 0.22 -17.64
C GLU A 72 22.20 1.61 -18.15
N ALA A 73 23.51 1.86 -18.20
CA ALA A 73 24.08 3.07 -18.80
C ALA A 73 23.71 3.23 -20.29
N SER A 74 23.46 2.12 -20.99
CA SER A 74 22.94 2.09 -22.36
C SER A 74 21.49 2.57 -22.49
N GLY A 75 20.79 2.75 -21.37
CA GLY A 75 19.40 3.20 -21.30
C GLY A 75 18.36 2.07 -21.22
N LYS A 76 18.78 0.80 -21.27
CA LYS A 76 17.88 -0.37 -21.20
C LYS A 76 17.38 -0.65 -19.78
N TYR A 77 16.15 -1.13 -19.66
CA TYR A 77 15.46 -1.47 -18.40
C TYR A 77 15.37 -2.98 -18.21
N PHE A 78 15.48 -3.46 -16.97
CA PHE A 78 15.37 -4.89 -16.65
C PHE A 78 14.97 -5.13 -15.19
N LEU A 79 14.33 -6.26 -14.92
CA LEU A 79 14.15 -6.80 -13.55
C LEU A 79 15.06 -8.01 -13.32
N TRP A 80 15.20 -8.84 -14.35
CA TRP A 80 15.97 -10.09 -14.33
C TRP A 80 16.96 -10.11 -15.51
N GLU A 81 17.11 -11.22 -16.21
CA GLU A 81 18.07 -11.38 -17.32
C GLU A 81 17.63 -10.64 -18.60
N GLU A 82 16.33 -10.52 -18.83
CA GLU A 82 15.75 -9.88 -20.01
C GLU A 82 15.84 -8.35 -19.95
N LYS A 83 16.26 -7.74 -21.07
CA LYS A 83 16.50 -6.29 -21.19
C LYS A 83 15.57 -5.65 -22.22
N PHE A 84 14.96 -4.54 -21.83
CA PHE A 84 13.93 -3.82 -22.59
C PHE A 84 14.37 -2.39 -22.91
N ASN A 85 13.88 -1.81 -24.01
CA ASN A 85 14.24 -0.44 -24.42
C ASN A 85 13.36 0.61 -23.73
N SER A 86 12.20 0.20 -23.18
CA SER A 86 11.29 1.06 -22.44
C SER A 86 10.63 0.33 -21.28
N LEU A 87 10.10 1.09 -20.32
CA LEU A 87 9.28 0.54 -19.23
C LEU A 87 7.98 -0.10 -19.76
N ASN A 88 7.41 0.45 -20.83
CA ASN A 88 6.20 -0.11 -21.46
C ASN A 88 6.47 -1.51 -22.04
N GLU A 89 7.56 -1.66 -22.77
CA GLU A 89 7.97 -2.95 -23.35
C GLU A 89 8.21 -4.01 -22.25
N LEU A 90 8.82 -3.59 -21.15
CA LEU A 90 9.00 -4.43 -19.96
C LEU A 90 7.66 -4.86 -19.36
N VAL A 91 6.73 -3.90 -19.20
CA VAL A 91 5.39 -4.19 -18.66
C VAL A 91 4.66 -5.18 -19.55
N ASP A 92 4.67 -4.94 -20.86
CA ASP A 92 3.98 -5.79 -21.84
C ASP A 92 4.53 -7.21 -21.86
N PHE A 93 5.84 -7.37 -21.70
CA PHE A 93 6.47 -8.69 -21.57
C PHE A 93 5.98 -9.46 -20.34
N TYR A 94 5.92 -8.81 -19.17
CA TYR A 94 5.46 -9.46 -17.93
C TYR A 94 3.94 -9.60 -17.83
N ARG A 95 3.16 -9.13 -18.82
CA ARG A 95 1.74 -9.49 -18.95
C ARG A 95 1.54 -10.96 -19.33
N THR A 96 2.50 -11.52 -20.07
CA THR A 96 2.42 -12.89 -20.60
C THR A 96 3.53 -13.80 -20.05
N THR A 97 4.57 -13.21 -19.46
CA THR A 97 5.68 -13.91 -18.83
C THR A 97 5.65 -13.70 -17.33
N THR A 98 5.96 -14.75 -16.55
CA THR A 98 5.94 -14.63 -15.09
C THR A 98 7.04 -13.68 -14.59
N ILE A 99 6.66 -12.75 -13.71
CA ILE A 99 7.59 -11.82 -13.05
C ILE A 99 8.29 -12.45 -11.83
N ALA A 100 7.68 -13.48 -11.23
CA ALA A 100 8.19 -14.12 -10.02
C ALA A 100 8.88 -15.47 -10.32
N LYS A 101 9.93 -15.80 -9.55
CA LYS A 101 10.71 -17.04 -9.68
C LYS A 101 10.00 -18.28 -9.14
N GLN A 102 9.19 -18.13 -8.10
CA GLN A 102 8.61 -19.26 -7.35
C GLN A 102 7.12 -19.49 -7.62
N ARG A 103 6.44 -18.55 -8.29
CA ARG A 103 5.00 -18.59 -8.57
C ARG A 103 4.72 -17.95 -9.92
N GLN A 104 3.67 -18.38 -10.61
CA GLN A 104 3.21 -17.72 -11.83
C GLN A 104 2.48 -16.42 -11.47
N VAL A 105 3.16 -15.29 -11.71
CA VAL A 105 2.62 -13.95 -11.46
C VAL A 105 2.77 -13.14 -12.74
N PHE A 106 1.66 -12.66 -13.28
CA PHE A 106 1.63 -11.84 -14.49
C PHE A 106 1.16 -10.43 -14.14
N LEU A 107 1.71 -9.43 -14.81
CA LEU A 107 1.17 -8.07 -14.75
C LEU A 107 -0.20 -8.06 -15.41
N ARG A 108 -1.21 -7.61 -14.69
CA ARG A 108 -2.52 -7.30 -15.25
C ARG A 108 -2.73 -5.80 -15.11
N ASP A 109 -3.35 -5.19 -16.10
CA ASP A 109 -3.94 -3.88 -15.87
C ASP A 109 -4.96 -4.04 -14.75
N GLU A 110 -5.03 -3.06 -13.85
CA GLU A 110 -6.20 -2.95 -12.99
C GLU A 110 -7.41 -2.83 -13.94
N GLU A 111 -8.16 -3.93 -14.14
CA GLU A 111 -9.59 -3.79 -14.34
C GLU A 111 -10.07 -2.84 -13.23
N PRO A 112 -11.00 -1.90 -13.50
CA PRO A 112 -11.49 -0.96 -12.50
C PRO A 112 -12.36 -1.71 -11.46
N LEU A 113 -11.74 -2.65 -10.77
CA LEU A 113 -12.14 -3.21 -9.51
C LEU A 113 -11.90 -2.08 -8.53
N LEU A 114 -12.99 -1.38 -8.21
CA LEU A 114 -13.17 -0.57 -7.02
C LEU A 114 -12.21 -1.09 -5.94
N LYS A 115 -11.09 -0.38 -5.72
CA LYS A 115 -10.14 -0.73 -4.67
C LYS A 115 -10.96 -0.94 -3.41
N PRO A 116 -10.80 -2.04 -2.65
CA PRO A 116 -11.35 -2.10 -1.31
C PRO A 116 -10.52 -1.13 -0.47
N SER A 117 -10.79 0.18 -0.62
CA SER A 117 -10.44 1.19 0.35
C SER A 117 -11.00 0.67 1.65
N GLN A 118 -10.11 0.44 2.64
CA GLN A 118 -10.45 -0.01 4.00
C GLN A 118 -11.90 0.32 4.31
N ALA A 119 -12.76 -0.71 4.43
CA ALA A 119 -14.19 -0.52 4.66
C ALA A 119 -14.34 0.52 5.76
N CYS A 120 -14.75 1.72 5.36
CA CYS A 120 -14.69 2.87 6.23
C CYS A 120 -16.09 3.04 6.76
N PHE A 121 -16.25 2.87 8.07
CA PHE A 121 -17.57 2.95 8.69
C PHE A 121 -17.87 4.38 9.06
N ALA A 122 -19.15 4.74 9.04
CA ALA A 122 -19.63 6.02 9.54
C ALA A 122 -20.82 5.78 10.46
N GLN A 123 -20.81 6.42 11.62
CA GLN A 123 -21.91 6.37 12.57
C GLN A 123 -22.84 7.55 12.33
N ALA A 124 -24.12 7.26 12.14
CA ALA A 124 -25.16 8.26 12.04
C ALA A 124 -25.25 9.10 13.31
N GLN A 125 -25.13 10.42 13.18
CA GLN A 125 -25.30 11.38 14.27
C GLN A 125 -26.76 11.85 14.38
N PHE A 126 -27.52 11.69 13.30
CA PHE A 126 -28.93 12.07 13.19
C PHE A 126 -29.70 11.03 12.37
N ASP A 127 -31.02 11.02 12.54
CA ASP A 127 -31.92 10.22 11.74
C ASP A 127 -32.06 10.83 10.33
N PHE A 128 -32.15 9.96 9.32
CA PHE A 128 -32.35 10.36 7.95
C PHE A 128 -33.35 9.43 7.27
N SER A 129 -34.40 10.01 6.69
CA SER A 129 -35.40 9.29 5.91
C SER A 129 -35.18 9.56 4.43
N ALA A 130 -34.92 8.50 3.66
CA ALA A 130 -34.78 8.55 2.22
C ALA A 130 -36.03 9.17 1.56
N GLN A 131 -35.81 10.12 0.66
CA GLN A 131 -36.89 10.75 -0.11
C GLN A 131 -37.25 9.93 -1.37
N ASP A 132 -36.31 9.12 -1.86
CA ASP A 132 -36.45 8.30 -3.05
C ASP A 132 -35.64 6.99 -2.93
N SER A 133 -35.83 6.08 -3.88
CA SER A 133 -35.24 4.73 -3.85
C SER A 133 -33.72 4.68 -4.03
N SER A 134 -33.08 5.80 -4.41
CA SER A 134 -31.63 5.90 -4.51
C SER A 134 -30.97 6.26 -3.16
N GLN A 135 -31.74 6.75 -2.19
CA GLN A 135 -31.24 7.21 -0.89
C GLN A 135 -31.31 6.10 0.19
N LEU A 136 -30.39 6.15 1.14
CA LEU A 136 -30.30 5.21 2.25
C LEU A 136 -30.91 5.82 3.53
N SER A 137 -32.00 5.24 4.04
CA SER A 137 -32.55 5.63 5.36
C SER A 137 -31.75 5.00 6.51
N PHE A 138 -31.59 5.72 7.61
CA PHE A 138 -30.91 5.27 8.82
C PHE A 138 -31.34 6.08 10.04
N HIS A 139 -31.11 5.53 11.24
CA HIS A 139 -31.33 6.20 12.52
C HIS A 139 -30.01 6.58 13.19
N ARG A 140 -30.06 7.58 14.07
CA ARG A 140 -28.91 7.98 14.89
C ARG A 140 -28.36 6.77 15.64
N GLY A 141 -27.05 6.58 15.53
CA GLY A 141 -26.32 5.47 16.13
C GLY A 141 -26.01 4.34 15.14
N ASP A 142 -26.70 4.26 14.01
CA ASP A 142 -26.46 3.23 12.99
C ASP A 142 -25.05 3.32 12.42
N ILE A 143 -24.45 2.16 12.19
CA ILE A 143 -23.12 2.02 11.57
C ILE A 143 -23.31 1.69 10.10
N ILE A 144 -22.99 2.66 9.25
CA ILE A 144 -23.11 2.55 7.80
C ILE A 144 -21.73 2.22 7.24
N GLU A 145 -21.67 1.19 6.41
CA GLU A 145 -20.47 0.87 5.65
C GLU A 145 -20.38 1.81 4.44
N VAL A 146 -19.33 2.65 4.37
CA VAL A 146 -19.15 3.59 3.26
C VAL A 146 -18.47 2.89 2.10
N LEU A 147 -19.18 2.78 0.97
CA LEU A 147 -18.72 2.13 -0.24
C LEU A 147 -18.01 3.13 -1.17
N GLU A 148 -18.55 4.34 -1.33
CA GLU A 148 -18.01 5.35 -2.25
C GLU A 148 -18.14 6.77 -1.68
N ARG A 149 -17.12 7.59 -1.94
CA ARG A 149 -17.03 9.02 -1.55
C ARG A 149 -16.75 9.91 -2.75
N LEU A 150 -17.53 9.71 -3.82
CA LEU A 150 -17.32 10.44 -5.08
C LEU A 150 -17.66 11.93 -4.94
N ASP A 151 -18.61 12.27 -4.07
CA ASP A 151 -19.03 13.63 -3.79
C ASP A 151 -18.72 14.03 -2.32
N PRO A 152 -18.31 15.29 -2.05
CA PRO A 152 -18.01 15.75 -0.69
C PRO A 152 -19.23 15.82 0.24
N HIS A 153 -20.45 15.93 -0.30
CA HIS A 153 -21.70 16.08 0.45
C HIS A 153 -22.51 14.79 0.50
N TRP A 154 -22.50 13.98 -0.55
CA TRP A 154 -23.29 12.74 -0.64
C TRP A 154 -22.41 11.51 -0.85
N TRP A 155 -22.51 10.56 0.07
CA TRP A 155 -21.75 9.33 0.06
C TRP A 155 -22.66 8.14 -0.25
N ARG A 156 -22.09 7.10 -0.85
CA ARG A 156 -22.79 5.83 -1.09
C ARG A 156 -22.39 4.85 0.00
N GLY A 157 -23.37 4.21 0.63
CA GLY A 157 -23.09 3.21 1.65
C GLY A 157 -24.12 2.11 1.75
N ARG A 158 -23.85 1.19 2.66
CA ARG A 158 -24.64 -0.01 2.91
C ARG A 158 -25.03 -0.08 4.39
N LEU A 159 -26.32 -0.31 4.64
CA LEU A 159 -26.88 -0.57 5.97
C LEU A 159 -27.95 -1.67 5.87
N CYS A 160 -27.84 -2.70 6.69
CA CYS A 160 -28.79 -3.83 6.74
C CYS A 160 -29.11 -4.44 5.35
N GLY A 161 -28.11 -4.56 4.47
CA GLY A 161 -28.26 -5.09 3.12
C GLY A 161 -28.85 -4.13 2.08
N ARG A 162 -29.27 -2.92 2.48
CA ARG A 162 -29.70 -1.85 1.55
C ARG A 162 -28.51 -0.98 1.19
N ILE A 163 -28.43 -0.59 -0.07
CA ILE A 163 -27.41 0.32 -0.60
C ILE A 163 -28.11 1.58 -1.08
N GLY A 164 -27.56 2.74 -0.74
CA GLY A 164 -28.08 4.03 -1.20
C GLY A 164 -27.16 5.19 -0.85
N PHE A 165 -27.57 6.38 -1.28
CA PHE A 165 -26.88 7.64 -1.00
C PHE A 165 -27.35 8.25 0.31
N PHE A 166 -26.43 8.86 1.04
CA PHE A 166 -26.73 9.59 2.26
C PHE A 166 -25.84 10.83 2.42
N PRO A 167 -26.33 11.87 3.13
CA PRO A 167 -25.55 13.08 3.35
C PRO A 167 -24.41 12.85 4.34
N ARG A 168 -23.20 13.23 3.96
CA ARG A 168 -21.99 13.20 4.79
C ARG A 168 -22.15 13.98 6.09
N SER A 169 -22.89 15.09 6.08
CA SER A 169 -23.09 15.93 7.27
C SER A 169 -23.87 15.22 8.38
N TYR A 170 -24.56 14.12 8.09
CA TYR A 170 -25.37 13.38 9.06
C TYR A 170 -24.61 12.26 9.76
N VAL A 171 -23.36 12.01 9.36
CA VAL A 171 -22.56 10.89 9.87
C VAL A 171 -21.19 11.35 10.35
N GLN A 172 -20.58 10.58 11.24
CA GLN A 172 -19.21 10.75 11.67
C GLN A 172 -18.39 9.51 11.31
N PRO A 173 -17.23 9.64 10.63
CA PRO A 173 -16.36 8.50 10.35
C PRO A 173 -15.93 7.81 11.66
N VAL A 174 -15.92 6.49 11.66
CA VAL A 174 -15.52 5.65 12.80
C VAL A 174 -14.51 4.63 12.33
N GLN A 175 -13.46 4.43 13.13
CA GLN A 175 -12.58 3.28 13.01
C GLN A 175 -13.11 2.20 13.96
N LEU A 176 -13.43 1.03 13.42
CA LEU A 176 -13.83 -0.16 14.19
C LEU A 176 -12.64 -1.09 14.37
#